data_AF-A0A242K2K4-F1
#
_entry.id   AF-A0A242K2K4-F1
#
_cell.length_a   1.000
_cell.length_b   1.000
_cell.length_c   1.000
_cell.angle_alpha   90.00
_cell.angle_beta   90.00
_cell.angle_gamma   90.00
#
_symmetry.space_group_name_H-M   'P 1'
#
loop_
_entity.id
_entity.type
_entity.pdbx_description
1 polymer ?
#
loop_
_entity_poly.entity_id
_entity_poly.type
_entity_poly.pdbx_seq_one_letter_code
_entity_poly.pdbx_strand_id
1 'polypeptide(L)'
;MDGSKIDGKAVTEEMLVENGYRKYVGEGIDIYYSKDICAHIGNCVRGNPDVFEVGRRPWIIADNGTVEDDIRVINSCPSGALKYIRKGGN
;
A
#
# COMPACT_ATOMS: atom_id res chain seq x y z
N MET A 1 -1.31 11.48 4.13
CA MET A 1 -2.34 11.26 3.09
C MET A 1 -3.26 10.14 3.57
N ASP A 2 -4.51 10.08 3.13
CA ASP A 2 -5.37 8.91 3.38
C ASP A 2 -5.21 7.90 2.21
N GLY A 3 -4.53 6.80 2.46
CA GLY A 3 -4.26 5.72 1.50
C GLY A 3 -5.48 4.89 1.13
N SER A 4 -6.59 5.05 1.86
CA SER A 4 -7.87 4.41 1.52
C SER A 4 -8.71 5.26 0.55
N LYS A 5 -8.23 6.44 0.12
CA LYS A 5 -9.00 7.36 -0.73
C LYS A 5 -8.21 7.92 -1.91
N ILE A 6 -8.94 8.26 -2.98
CA ILE A 6 -8.49 9.10 -4.11
C ILE A 6 -9.55 10.20 -4.30
N ASP A 7 -9.14 11.46 -4.31
CA ASP A 7 -10.03 12.63 -4.43
C ASP A 7 -11.24 12.61 -3.46
N GLY A 8 -11.00 12.15 -2.23
CA GLY A 8 -12.01 12.04 -1.17
C GLY A 8 -12.93 10.83 -1.28
N LYS A 9 -12.85 10.03 -2.36
CA LYS A 9 -13.62 8.80 -2.54
C LYS A 9 -12.84 7.59 -2.05
N ALA A 10 -13.52 6.65 -1.41
CA ALA A 10 -12.93 5.38 -1.00
C ALA A 10 -12.42 4.60 -2.24
N VAL A 11 -11.24 4.00 -2.12
CA VAL A 11 -10.67 3.20 -3.20
C VAL A 11 -11.33 1.82 -3.30
N THR A 12 -11.53 1.35 -4.52
CA THR A 12 -11.92 -0.04 -4.80
C THR A 12 -10.80 -0.74 -5.56
N GLU A 13 -10.82 -2.08 -5.56
CA GLU A 13 -9.81 -2.86 -6.27
C GLU A 13 -9.84 -2.57 -7.77
N GLU A 14 -11.03 -2.50 -8.36
CA GLU A 14 -11.22 -2.23 -9.79
C GLU A 14 -10.58 -0.90 -10.17
N MET A 15 -10.87 0.17 -9.42
CA MET A 15 -10.31 1.49 -9.68
C MET A 15 -8.78 1.49 -9.58
N LEU A 16 -8.21 0.81 -8.59
CA LEU A 16 -6.75 0.77 -8.41
C LEU A 16 -6.06 0.01 -9.55
N VAL A 17 -6.63 -1.13 -9.96
CA VAL A 17 -6.10 -1.94 -11.07
C VAL A 17 -6.18 -1.17 -12.39
N GLU A 18 -7.30 -0.49 -12.67
CA GLU A 18 -7.46 0.36 -13.86
C GLU A 18 -6.45 1.52 -13.89
N ASN A 19 -6.11 2.08 -12.72
CA ASN A 19 -5.09 3.12 -12.58
C ASN A 19 -3.65 2.58 -12.52
N GLY A 20 -3.43 1.30 -12.83
CA GLY A 20 -2.10 0.70 -12.96
C GLY A 20 -1.43 0.35 -11.63
N TYR A 21 -2.17 0.33 -10.52
CA TYR A 21 -1.63 -0.16 -9.25
C TYR A 21 -1.50 -1.68 -9.28
N ARG A 22 -0.34 -2.17 -8.83
CA ARG A 22 -0.11 -3.59 -8.60
C ARG A 22 -0.59 -3.97 -7.20
N LYS A 23 -1.45 -4.99 -7.13
CA LYS A 23 -1.95 -5.58 -5.89
C LYS A 23 -0.92 -6.51 -5.25
N TYR A 24 -0.82 -6.44 -3.92
CA TYR A 24 -0.09 -7.33 -3.03
C TYR A 24 -1.08 -7.80 -1.97
N VAL A 25 -1.33 -9.10 -1.96
CA VAL A 25 -2.37 -9.71 -1.15
C VAL A 25 -1.83 -9.95 0.25
N GLY A 26 -2.61 -9.58 1.27
CA GLY A 26 -2.41 -10.00 2.66
C GLY A 26 -3.70 -10.56 3.25
N GLU A 27 -3.63 -11.20 4.41
CA GLU A 27 -4.77 -11.79 5.11
C GLU A 27 -5.73 -10.71 5.63
N GLY A 28 -5.20 -9.66 6.27
CA GLY A 28 -5.98 -8.56 6.85
C GLY A 28 -6.08 -7.31 5.98
N ILE A 29 -5.17 -7.14 5.02
CA ILE A 29 -5.06 -5.94 4.20
C ILE A 29 -4.45 -6.27 2.84
N ASP A 30 -5.02 -5.71 1.77
CA ASP A 30 -4.38 -5.68 0.47
C ASP A 30 -3.66 -4.36 0.28
N ILE A 31 -2.38 -4.42 -0.12
CA ILE A 31 -1.55 -3.26 -0.41
C ILE A 31 -1.44 -3.09 -1.92
N TYR A 32 -1.58 -1.85 -2.38
CA TYR A 32 -1.52 -1.49 -3.79
C TYR A 32 -0.40 -0.49 -4.02
N TYR A 33 0.40 -0.74 -5.05
CA TYR A 33 1.54 0.09 -5.40
C TYR A 33 1.56 0.47 -6.88
N SER A 34 1.70 1.76 -7.18
CA SER A 34 1.95 2.26 -8.52
C SER A 34 3.40 2.74 -8.67
N LYS A 35 4.14 2.09 -9.58
CA LYS A 35 5.51 2.50 -9.93
C LYS A 35 5.56 3.86 -10.62
N ASP A 36 4.52 4.19 -11.40
CA ASP A 36 4.48 5.39 -12.23
C ASP A 36 4.19 6.66 -11.40
N ILE A 37 3.65 6.48 -10.18
CA ILE A 37 3.36 7.55 -9.20
C ILE A 37 4.45 7.64 -8.12
N CYS A 38 5.29 6.60 -7.98
CA CYS A 38 6.28 6.53 -6.91
C CYS A 38 7.39 7.58 -7.09
N ALA A 39 7.48 8.54 -6.18
CA ALA A 39 8.55 9.55 -6.17
C ALA A 39 9.78 9.15 -5.31
N HIS A 40 9.88 7.86 -4.92
CA HIS A 40 11.05 7.29 -4.22
C HIS A 40 11.50 8.02 -2.93
N ILE A 41 10.57 8.64 -2.20
CA ILE A 41 10.84 9.30 -0.91
C ILE A 41 11.44 8.33 0.14
N GLY A 42 11.01 7.07 0.09
CA GLY A 42 11.51 6.00 0.95
C GLY A 42 10.89 5.97 2.35
N ASN A 43 9.72 6.57 2.55
CA ASN A 43 8.97 6.45 3.79
C ASN A 43 8.46 5.03 4.03
N CYS A 44 8.14 4.29 2.95
CA CYS A 44 7.69 2.90 3.04
C CYS A 44 8.77 1.98 3.60
N VAL A 45 9.94 1.92 2.93
CA VAL A 45 11.07 1.06 3.31
C VAL A 45 11.65 1.41 4.69
N ARG A 46 11.64 2.68 5.09
CA ARG A 46 12.07 3.11 6.44
C ARG A 46 10.98 2.90 7.49
N GLY A 47 9.71 2.94 7.08
CA GLY A 47 8.56 2.85 7.95
C GLY A 47 8.28 1.43 8.41
N ASN A 48 8.47 0.44 7.52
CA ASN A 48 8.43 -0.98 7.82
C ASN A 48 9.24 -1.78 6.76
N PRO A 49 10.52 -2.10 7.02
CA PRO A 49 11.36 -2.83 6.08
C PRO A 49 11.00 -4.31 5.93
N ASP A 50 10.28 -4.90 6.89
CA ASP A 50 9.85 -6.30 6.81
C ASP A 50 8.74 -6.46 5.76
N VAL A 51 7.88 -5.45 5.65
CA VAL A 51 6.81 -5.36 4.64
C VAL A 51 7.36 -4.85 3.31
N PHE A 52 8.12 -3.76 3.30
CA PHE A 52 8.60 -3.08 2.09
C PHE A 52 10.12 -3.26 1.91
N GLU A 53 10.53 -4.21 1.06
CA GLU A 53 11.94 -4.58 0.87
C GLU A 53 12.37 -4.47 -0.59
N VAL A 54 13.17 -3.44 -0.91
CA VAL A 54 13.73 -3.26 -2.25
C VAL A 54 14.72 -4.39 -2.56
N GLY A 55 14.55 -5.04 -3.72
CA GLY A 55 15.41 -6.14 -4.17
C GLY A 55 14.81 -7.53 -3.94
N ARG A 56 13.81 -7.66 -3.05
CA ARG A 56 13.04 -8.90 -2.87
C ARG A 56 11.95 -9.05 -3.95
N ARG A 57 11.51 -10.28 -4.21
CA ARG A 57 10.34 -10.60 -5.03
C ARG A 57 9.43 -11.61 -4.30
N PRO A 58 8.20 -11.23 -3.90
CA PRO A 58 7.62 -9.88 -3.99
C PRO A 58 8.32 -8.90 -3.03
N TRP A 59 8.39 -7.63 -3.44
CA TRP A 59 9.01 -6.57 -2.64
C TRP A 59 8.08 -6.02 -1.54
N ILE A 60 6.77 -6.29 -1.65
CA ILE A 60 5.77 -6.02 -0.61
C ILE A 60 5.23 -7.37 -0.12
N ILE A 61 5.31 -7.63 1.19
CA ILE A 61 4.59 -8.74 1.86
C ILE A 61 3.80 -8.12 3.01
N ALA A 62 2.48 -7.93 2.80
CA ALA A 62 1.60 -7.28 3.76
C ALA A 62 1.58 -8.02 5.12
N ASP A 63 1.61 -9.35 5.09
CA ASP A 63 1.50 -10.17 6.31
C ASP A 63 2.73 -10.13 7.23
N ASN A 64 3.82 -9.47 6.81
CA ASN A 64 4.96 -9.19 7.69
C ASN A 64 4.69 -8.01 8.64
N GLY A 65 3.61 -7.27 8.44
CA GLY A 65 3.18 -6.15 9.26
C GLY A 65 1.86 -6.43 9.96
N THR A 66 1.51 -5.55 10.91
CA THR A 66 0.12 -5.49 11.38
C THR A 66 -0.68 -4.57 10.47
N VAL A 67 -1.97 -4.83 10.32
CA VAL A 67 -2.88 -3.99 9.51
C VAL A 67 -2.75 -2.50 9.87
N GLU A 68 -2.67 -2.18 11.16
CA GLU A 68 -2.58 -0.79 11.62
C GLU A 68 -1.21 -0.16 11.31
N ASP A 69 -0.13 -0.94 11.39
CA ASP A 69 1.20 -0.45 11.02
C ASP A 69 1.33 -0.24 9.51
N ASP A 70 0.78 -1.14 8.69
CA ASP A 70 0.72 -1.00 7.24
C ASP A 70 -0.03 0.27 6.84
N ILE A 71 -1.19 0.52 7.45
CA ILE A 71 -1.98 1.73 7.22
C ILE A 71 -1.16 2.97 7.58
N ARG A 72 -0.50 2.98 8.74
CA ARG A 72 0.35 4.09 9.19
C ARG A 72 1.46 4.38 8.18
N VAL A 73 2.16 3.34 7.71
CA VAL A 73 3.27 3.46 6.75
C VAL A 73 2.76 3.91 5.39
N ILE A 74 1.66 3.35 4.89
CA ILE A 74 1.05 3.73 3.60
C ILE A 74 0.59 5.18 3.63
N ASN A 75 -0.05 5.62 4.72
CA ASN A 75 -0.52 7.00 4.89
C ASN A 75 0.62 8.04 4.97
N SER A 76 1.85 7.59 5.24
CA SER A 76 3.04 8.43 5.22
C SER A 76 3.58 8.68 3.80
N CYS A 77 3.07 7.99 2.76
CA CYS A 77 3.46 8.21 1.37
C CYS A 77 2.86 9.51 0.83
N PRO A 78 3.66 10.56 0.55
CA PRO A 78 3.12 11.84 0.10
C PRO A 78 2.73 11.85 -1.38
N SER A 79 3.30 10.95 -2.20
CA SER A 79 2.99 10.90 -3.64
C SER A 79 1.69 10.17 -3.96
N GLY A 80 1.13 9.43 -2.98
CA GLY A 80 -0.06 8.60 -3.19
C GLY A 80 0.20 7.30 -3.95
N ALA A 81 1.47 6.94 -4.19
CA ALA A 81 1.84 5.70 -4.87
C ALA A 81 1.44 4.42 -4.11
N LEU A 82 1.12 4.54 -2.82
CA LEU A 82 0.66 3.44 -1.99
C LEU A 82 -0.82 3.66 -1.61
N LYS A 83 -1.60 2.60 -1.77
CA LYS A 83 -3.01 2.51 -1.39
C LYS A 83 -3.27 1.21 -0.66
N TYR A 84 -4.38 1.12 0.06
CA TYR A 84 -4.77 -0.12 0.71
C TYR A 84 -6.27 -0.34 0.69
N ILE A 85 -6.64 -1.62 0.80
CA ILE A 85 -8.01 -2.04 1.08
C ILE A 85 -7.95 -2.99 2.28
N ARG A 86 -8.61 -2.61 3.37
CA ARG A 86 -8.72 -3.47 4.55
C ARG A 86 -9.70 -4.60 4.25
N LYS A 87 -9.32 -5.83 4.54
CA LYS A 87 -10.24 -6.96 4.52
C LYS A 87 -10.97 -6.97 5.84
N GLY A 88 -12.29 -6.90 5.80
CA GLY A 88 -13.12 -7.04 7.00
C GLY A 88 -12.94 -8.44 7.55
N GLY A 89 -12.10 -8.58 8.58
CA GLY A 89 -12.23 -9.68 9.53
C GLY A 89 -13.52 -9.45 10.32
N ASN A 90 -14.39 -10.44 10.26
CA ASN A 90 -15.72 -10.51 10.88
C ASN A 90 -15.74 -10.09 12.35
#